data_AF-A0AAE8X5A7-F1
#
_entry.id   AF-A0AAE8X5A7-F1
#
_cell.length_a   1.000
_cell.length_b   1.000
_cell.length_c   1.000
_cell.angle_alpha   90.00
_cell.angle_beta   90.00
_cell.angle_gamma   90.00
#
_symmetry.space_group_name_H-M   'P 1'
#
loop_
_entity.id
_entity.type
_entity.pdbx_description
1 polymer ?
#
loop_
_entity_poly.entity_id
_entity_poly.type
_entity_poly.pdbx_seq_one_letter_code
_entity_poly.pdbx_strand_id
1 'polypeptide(L)'
;IGMIHTATLEYEKTANIVLIPMLSGYRDGKNMQLCIEHNYSKWYAEHDITLDSEPKSAMDFRKVIMLDQIESISLFDPASASALAMRE
;
A
#
# COMPACT_ATOMS: atom_id res chain seq x y z
N ILE A 1 0.04 -3.95 -0.42
CA ILE A 1 -1.28 -3.40 -0.85
C ILE A 1 -1.45 -2.05 -0.17
N GLY A 2 -1.83 -1.02 -0.93
CA GLY A 2 -1.99 0.33 -0.36
C GLY A 2 -2.76 1.25 -1.30
N MET A 3 -3.06 2.45 -0.80
CA MET A 3 -3.71 3.50 -1.57
C MET A 3 -2.66 4.39 -2.23
N ILE A 4 -2.76 4.62 -3.53
CA ILE A 4 -1.94 5.63 -4.20
C ILE A 4 -2.47 7.00 -3.78
N HIS A 5 -1.65 7.74 -3.06
CA HIS A 5 -1.99 9.10 -2.64
C HIS A 5 -1.74 10.11 -3.75
N THR A 6 -0.62 9.95 -4.48
CA THR A 6 -0.24 10.81 -5.60
C THR A 6 0.74 10.06 -6.51
N ALA A 7 0.65 10.35 -7.80
CA ALA A 7 1.68 10.04 -8.78
C ALA A 7 2.17 11.35 -9.38
N THR A 8 3.46 11.65 -9.24
CA THR A 8 4.08 12.84 -9.84
C THR A 8 4.80 12.43 -11.12
N LEU A 9 4.62 13.20 -12.18
CA LEU A 9 5.23 12.94 -13.50
C LEU A 9 5.86 14.22 -14.05
N GLU A 10 6.70 14.89 -13.27
CA GLU A 10 7.49 16.03 -13.75
C GLU A 10 8.84 15.48 -14.23
N TYR A 11 9.07 15.40 -15.55
CA TYR A 11 10.26 14.83 -16.21
C TYR A 11 10.55 13.34 -15.91
N GLU A 12 11.05 12.60 -16.91
CA GLU A 12 11.30 11.14 -16.83
C GLU A 12 12.14 10.70 -15.62
N LYS A 13 12.97 11.60 -15.07
CA LYS A 13 13.90 11.31 -13.95
C LYS A 13 13.35 11.65 -12.56
N THR A 14 12.22 12.34 -12.47
CA THR A 14 11.65 12.81 -11.19
C THR A 14 10.23 12.30 -10.96
N ALA A 15 9.85 11.24 -11.70
CA ALA A 15 8.55 10.61 -11.53
C ALA A 15 8.54 9.63 -10.33
N ASN A 16 7.53 9.74 -9.48
CA ASN A 16 7.41 8.93 -8.27
C ASN A 16 5.96 8.61 -7.94
N ILE A 17 5.77 7.52 -7.20
CA ILE A 17 4.49 7.15 -6.60
C ILE A 17 4.59 7.31 -5.09
N VAL A 18 3.59 7.97 -4.50
CA VAL A 18 3.38 8.04 -3.06
C VAL A 18 2.29 7.05 -2.70
N LEU A 19 2.65 6.03 -1.92
CA LEU A 19 1.75 4.97 -1.46
C LEU A 19 1.52 5.10 0.05
N ILE A 20 0.26 5.08 0.47
CA ILE A 20 -0.10 4.89 1.88
C ILE A 20 -0.34 3.38 2.08
N PRO A 21 0.47 2.70 2.89
CA PRO A 21 0.35 1.26 3.06
C PRO A 21 -0.93 0.91 3.81
N MET A 22 -1.64 -0.12 3.34
CA MET A 22 -2.81 -0.69 4.02
C MET A 22 -2.46 -2.08 4.58
N LEU A 23 -1.83 -2.91 3.75
CA LEU A 23 -1.26 -4.20 4.13
C LEU A 23 0.14 -4.33 3.54
N SER A 24 1.10 -4.80 4.33
CA SER A 24 2.41 -5.22 3.83
C SER A 24 2.66 -6.69 4.08
N GLY A 25 3.44 -7.29 3.21
CA GLY A 25 3.86 -8.67 3.31
C GLY A 25 4.47 -9.12 1.99
N TYR A 26 4.55 -10.43 1.80
CA TYR A 26 5.13 -11.04 0.60
C TYR A 26 4.20 -12.11 0.04
N ARG A 27 4.49 -12.54 -1.19
CA ARG A 27 3.82 -13.69 -1.79
C ARG A 27 4.71 -14.91 -1.61
N ASP A 28 4.21 -15.96 -0.96
CA ASP A 28 4.96 -17.18 -0.78
C ASP A 28 5.22 -17.83 -2.15
N GLY A 29 6.49 -18.13 -2.45
CA GLY A 29 6.90 -18.62 -3.77
C GLY A 29 6.44 -20.06 -4.09
N LYS A 30 5.95 -20.82 -3.10
CA LYS A 30 5.51 -22.21 -3.30
C LYS A 30 4.01 -22.28 -3.53
N ASN A 31 3.22 -21.64 -2.69
CA ASN A 31 1.75 -21.72 -2.74
C ASN A 31 1.10 -20.46 -3.34
N MET A 32 1.89 -19.43 -3.67
CA MET A 32 1.45 -18.16 -4.25
C MET A 32 0.43 -17.43 -3.39
N GLN A 33 0.34 -17.74 -2.09
CA GLN A 33 -0.53 -17.05 -1.16
C GLN A 33 0.13 -15.76 -0.68
N LEU A 34 -0.70 -14.75 -0.43
CA LEU A 34 -0.25 -13.52 0.20
C LEU A 34 -0.07 -13.76 1.70
N CYS A 35 1.16 -13.68 2.19
CA CYS A 35 1.47 -13.71 3.61
C CYS A 35 1.50 -12.27 4.12
N ILE A 36 0.53 -11.89 4.96
CA ILE A 36 0.45 -10.55 5.54
C ILE A 36 1.35 -10.49 6.78
N GLU A 37 2.31 -9.57 6.77
CA GLU A 37 3.22 -9.35 7.90
C GLU A 37 2.76 -8.17 8.76
N HIS A 38 2.26 -7.10 8.14
CA HIS A 38 1.76 -5.94 8.86
C HIS A 38 0.42 -5.47 8.29
N ASN A 39 -0.54 -5.30 9.20
CA ASN A 39 -1.86 -4.78 8.90
C ASN A 39 -1.97 -3.32 9.38
N TYR A 40 -1.56 -2.40 8.52
CA TYR A 40 -1.58 -0.96 8.79
C TYR A 40 -3.01 -0.45 8.94
N SER A 41 -3.96 -0.96 8.15
CA SER A 41 -5.37 -0.56 8.25
C SER A 41 -5.96 -0.84 9.63
N LYS A 42 -5.67 -2.02 10.20
CA LYS A 42 -6.07 -2.36 11.57
C LYS A 42 -5.39 -1.43 12.58
N TRP A 43 -4.09 -1.20 12.42
CA TRP A 43 -3.33 -0.30 13.28
C TRP A 43 -3.89 1.12 13.28
N TYR A 44 -4.23 1.66 12.10
CA TYR A 44 -4.81 2.99 11.97
C TYR A 44 -6.15 3.09 12.69
N ALA A 45 -7.01 2.09 12.53
CA ALA A 45 -8.31 2.04 13.22
C ALA A 45 -8.16 1.92 14.74
N GLU A 46 -7.21 1.13 15.24
CA GLU A 46 -6.98 0.95 16.69
C GLU A 46 -6.37 2.19 17.37
N HIS A 47 -5.81 3.12 16.59
CA HIS A 47 -5.12 4.32 17.11
C HIS A 47 -5.78 5.61 16.65
N ASP A 48 -7.00 5.56 16.08
CA ASP A 48 -7.74 6.70 15.54
C ASP A 48 -6.92 7.55 14.54
N ILE A 49 -6.05 6.89 13.75
CA ILE A 49 -5.20 7.54 12.76
C ILE A 49 -6.01 7.70 11.47
N THR A 50 -6.31 8.95 11.10
CA THR A 50 -6.90 9.33 9.82
C THR A 50 -5.81 9.83 8.85
N LEU A 51 -6.21 10.25 7.65
CA LEU A 51 -5.28 10.86 6.69
C LEU A 51 -4.67 12.17 7.19
N ASP A 52 -5.33 12.84 8.13
CA ASP A 52 -5.08 14.20 8.60
C ASP A 52 -5.10 14.32 10.14
N SER A 53 -5.07 13.20 10.86
CA SER A 53 -5.06 13.19 12.33
C SER A 53 -3.76 13.75 12.89
N GLU A 54 -3.85 14.37 14.06
CA GLU A 54 -2.73 14.93 14.82
C GLU A 54 -2.60 14.20 16.18
N PRO A 55 -1.38 13.93 16.69
CA PRO A 55 -0.07 14.35 16.18
C PRO A 55 0.53 13.42 15.12
N LYS A 56 -0.18 12.35 14.73
CA LYS A 56 0.27 11.38 13.74
C LYS A 56 -0.84 11.11 12.75
N SER A 57 -0.50 11.11 11.47
CA SER A 57 -1.40 10.84 10.35
C SER A 57 -0.95 9.61 9.56
N ALA A 58 -1.85 9.02 8.77
CA ALA A 58 -1.47 7.94 7.86
C ALA A 58 -0.41 8.38 6.82
N MET A 59 -0.31 9.69 6.56
CA MET A 59 0.71 10.29 5.69
C MET A 59 2.13 10.13 6.24
N ASP A 60 2.31 9.94 7.54
CA ASP A 60 3.61 9.70 8.16
C ASP A 60 4.16 8.30 7.83
N PHE A 61 3.30 7.39 7.39
CA PHE A 61 3.66 6.03 6.99
C PHE A 61 3.88 5.87 5.48
N ARG A 62 3.75 6.96 4.71
CA ARG A 62 3.82 6.93 3.25
C ARG A 62 5.15 6.36 2.77
N LYS A 63 5.10 5.63 1.66
CA LYS A 63 6.25 5.15 0.92
C LYS A 63 6.35 5.93 -0.39
N VAL A 64 7.50 6.51 -0.64
CA VAL A 64 7.82 7.17 -1.91
C VAL A 64 8.68 6.21 -2.71
N ILE A 65 8.23 5.83 -3.90
CA ILE A 65 8.95 4.92 -4.79
C ILE A 65 9.17 5.65 -6.11
N MET A 66 10.42 5.75 -6.53
CA MET A 66 10.77 6.33 -7.83
C MET A 66 10.33 5.37 -8.94
N LEU A 67 9.72 5.88 -10.01
CA LEU A 67 9.20 5.03 -11.08
C LEU A 67 10.30 4.24 -11.80
N ASP A 68 11.50 4.79 -11.89
CA ASP A 68 12.66 4.13 -12.50
C ASP A 68 13.14 2.88 -11.74
N GLN A 69 12.77 2.74 -10.46
CA GLN A 69 13.04 1.57 -9.63
C GLN A 69 11.97 0.48 -9.74
N ILE A 70 10.87 0.75 -10.44
CA ILE A 70 9.74 -0.17 -10.52
C ILE A 70 9.78 -0.93 -11.84
N GLU A 71 9.98 -2.25 -11.76
CA GLU A 71 9.89 -3.12 -12.92
C GLU A 71 8.44 -3.33 -13.40
N SER A 72 7.49 -3.49 -12.46
CA SER A 72 6.07 -3.62 -12.77
C SER A 72 5.17 -3.21 -11.60
N ILE A 73 3.96 -2.74 -11.93
CA ILE A 73 2.90 -2.44 -10.95
C ILE A 73 1.64 -3.18 -11.39
N SER A 74 1.04 -3.92 -10.46
CA SER A 74 -0.28 -4.51 -10.68
C SER A 74 -1.31 -3.74 -9.86
N LEU A 75 -2.28 -3.14 -10.55
CA LEU A 75 -3.45 -2.52 -9.96
C LEU A 75 -4.59 -3.54 -9.98
N PHE A 76 -5.27 -3.69 -8.85
CA PHE A 76 -6.39 -4.61 -8.72
C PHE A 76 -7.59 -3.83 -8.22
N ASP A 77 -8.78 -4.25 -8.66
CA ASP A 77 -10.02 -3.85 -8.03
C ASP A 77 -10.03 -4.36 -6.58
N PRO A 78 -10.28 -3.48 -5.58
CA PRO A 78 -10.27 -3.89 -4.17
C PRO A 78 -11.24 -5.02 -3.87
N ALA A 79 -12.43 -5.04 -4.48
CA ALA A 79 -13.40 -6.11 -4.25
C ALA A 79 -12.88 -7.46 -4.76
N SER A 80 -12.15 -7.46 -5.87
CA SER A 80 -11.50 -8.64 -6.43
C SER A 80 -10.32 -9.14 -5.56
N ALA A 81 -9.57 -8.23 -4.95
CA ALA A 81 -8.44 -8.57 -4.07
C ALA A 81 -8.90 -9.08 -2.68
N SER A 82 -9.97 -8.50 -2.13
CA SER A 82 -10.54 -8.91 -0.84
C SER A 82 -11.25 -10.27 -0.90
N ALA A 83 -11.82 -10.65 -2.05
CA ALA A 83 -12.44 -11.95 -2.24
C ALA A 83 -11.47 -13.14 -2.06
N LEU A 84 -10.17 -12.93 -2.25
CA LEU A 84 -9.13 -13.94 -2.01
C LEU A 84 -8.86 -14.21 -0.53
N ALA A 85 -9.28 -13.32 0.38
CA ALA A 85 -8.99 -13.42 1.82
C ALA A 85 -10.19 -13.86 2.67
N MET A 86 -11.39 -14.05 2.08
CA MET A 86 -12.63 -14.37 2.81
C MET A 86 -13.09 -15.83 2.66
N ARG A 87 -12.14 -16.78 2.56
CA ARG A 87 -12.46 -18.19 2.82
C ARG A 87 -12.14 -18.48 4.28
N GLU A 88 -13.20 -18.80 5.04
CA GLU A 88 -13.15 -19.26 6.44
C GLU A 88 -12.17 -20.43 6.65
#